data_AF-A0A938MGA5-F1
#
_entry.id   AF-A0A938MGA5-F1
#
_cell.length_a   1.000
_cell.length_b   1.000
_cell.length_c   1.000
_cell.angle_alpha   90.00
_cell.angle_beta   90.00
_cell.angle_gamma   90.00
#
_symmetry.space_group_name_H-M   'P 1'
#
loop_
_entity.id
_entity.type
_entity.pdbx_description
1 polymer ?
#
loop_
_entity_poly.entity_id
_entity_poly.type
_entity_poly.pdbx_seq_one_letter_code
_entity_poly.pdbx_strand_id
1 'polypeptide(L)'
;MKNGSGWLVLAWVVLSASSRLGEAVDIVKGGTPLTTIVLPDAPKAEEKAAAGELAAYLEKMTGARLEQKPPAQAGAGPRIHVGLTAFVAQQKLG
;
A
#
# COMPACT_ATOMS: atom_id res chain seq x y z
N MET A 1 58.77 -16.89 -18.54
CA MET A 1 57.75 -16.19 -19.36
C MET A 1 56.41 -16.83 -19.06
N LYS A 2 55.43 -16.03 -18.62
CA LYS A 2 54.19 -16.47 -17.97
C LYS A 2 53.15 -16.98 -18.97
N ASN A 3 52.35 -17.91 -18.47
CA ASN A 3 51.52 -18.86 -19.18
C ASN A 3 50.05 -18.39 -19.17
N GLY A 4 49.30 -18.76 -20.21
CA GLY A 4 47.90 -19.15 -20.07
C GLY A 4 46.85 -18.04 -19.92
N SER A 5 46.55 -17.35 -21.03
CA SER A 5 45.30 -16.61 -21.20
C SER A 5 44.19 -17.57 -21.60
N GLY A 6 43.15 -17.69 -20.78
CA GLY A 6 41.89 -18.28 -21.21
C GLY A 6 41.17 -19.06 -20.12
N TRP A 7 39.90 -18.67 -19.91
CA TRP A 7 38.84 -19.45 -19.28
C TRP A 7 38.83 -19.52 -17.75
N LEU A 8 38.19 -18.54 -17.11
CA LEU A 8 37.36 -18.73 -15.90
C LEU A 8 36.65 -17.41 -15.55
N VAL A 9 35.76 -16.95 -16.42
CA VAL A 9 34.75 -15.94 -16.08
C VAL A 9 33.39 -16.57 -16.31
N LEU A 10 33.01 -17.51 -15.44
CA LEU A 10 31.69 -18.16 -15.49
C LEU A 10 31.37 -18.82 -14.15
N ALA A 11 30.96 -17.99 -13.19
CA ALA A 11 30.09 -18.39 -12.08
C ALA A 11 29.29 -17.18 -11.57
N TRP A 12 28.59 -16.52 -12.50
CA TRP A 12 27.23 -16.03 -12.26
C TRP A 12 26.42 -17.23 -11.72
N VAL A 13 25.62 -17.15 -10.66
CA VAL A 13 24.46 -16.28 -10.50
C VAL A 13 24.30 -15.99 -9.01
N VAL A 14 24.27 -14.71 -8.69
CA VAL A 14 23.83 -14.19 -7.41
C VAL A 14 22.40 -14.66 -7.19
N LEU A 15 22.22 -15.63 -6.28
CA LEU A 15 20.90 -16.01 -5.78
C LEU A 15 20.43 -14.94 -4.78
N SER A 16 20.19 -13.72 -5.28
CA SER A 16 19.41 -12.72 -4.57
C SER A 16 17.97 -13.21 -4.59
N ALA A 17 17.64 -14.12 -3.68
CA ALA A 17 16.28 -14.43 -3.33
C ALA A 17 15.59 -13.11 -3.00
N SER A 18 14.82 -12.61 -3.97
CA SER A 18 13.98 -11.44 -3.81
C SER A 18 12.84 -11.83 -2.89
N SER A 19 13.11 -11.90 -1.59
CA SER A 19 12.07 -11.87 -0.60
C SER A 19 11.49 -10.46 -0.64
N ARG A 20 10.53 -10.24 -1.54
CA ARG A 20 9.52 -9.19 -1.35
C ARG A 20 8.70 -9.61 -0.13
N LEU A 21 9.30 -9.51 1.06
CA LEU A 21 8.54 -9.42 2.30
C LEU A 21 7.62 -8.23 2.08
N GLY A 22 6.30 -8.46 2.18
CA GLY A 22 5.31 -7.41 2.01
C GLY A 22 5.71 -6.23 2.88
N GLU A 23 5.95 -5.09 2.24
CA GLU A 23 6.36 -3.88 2.94
C GLU A 23 5.21 -3.49 3.87
N ALA A 24 5.49 -3.43 5.17
CA ALA A 24 4.50 -3.02 6.14
C ALA A 24 4.11 -1.57 5.87
N VAL A 25 2.82 -1.30 5.77
CA VAL A 25 2.30 0.06 5.57
C VAL A 25 1.99 0.66 6.94
N ASP A 26 2.69 1.73 7.29
CA ASP A 26 2.37 2.50 8.50
C ASP A 26 1.05 3.26 8.31
N ILE A 27 0.01 2.87 9.07
CA ILE A 27 -1.31 3.53 9.01
C ILE A 27 -1.34 4.79 9.89
N VAL A 28 -0.83 4.65 11.11
CA VAL A 28 -0.72 5.72 12.12
C VAL A 28 0.64 5.60 12.81
N LYS A 29 1.33 6.72 13.01
CA LYS A 29 2.62 6.75 13.71
C LYS A 29 2.59 7.83 14.79
N GLY A 30 2.82 7.44 16.05
CA GLY A 30 2.80 8.38 17.18
C GLY A 30 1.49 9.16 17.32
N GLY A 31 0.34 8.52 17.03
CA GLY A 31 -0.98 9.17 17.06
C GLY A 31 -1.28 10.10 15.88
N THR A 32 -0.38 10.18 14.88
CA THR A 32 -0.62 10.93 13.65
C THR A 32 -1.04 9.98 12.52
N PRO A 33 -2.22 10.17 11.89
CA PRO A 33 -2.60 9.43 10.71
C PRO A 33 -1.64 9.69 9.55
N LEU A 34 -1.10 8.63 8.97
CA LEU A 34 -0.28 8.70 7.75
C LEU A 34 -1.08 8.27 6.51
N THR A 35 -2.25 7.68 6.72
CA THR A 35 -3.09 7.08 5.69
C THR A 35 -4.45 7.77 5.62
N THR A 36 -5.02 7.85 4.43
CA THR A 36 -6.39 8.35 4.20
C THR A 36 -7.29 7.22 3.70
N ILE A 37 -8.54 7.18 4.18
CA ILE A 37 -9.56 6.28 3.64
C ILE A 37 -10.16 6.95 2.39
N VAL A 38 -10.07 6.28 1.25
CA VAL A 38 -10.52 6.79 -0.04
C VAL A 38 -11.80 6.09 -0.46
N LEU A 39 -12.86 6.88 -0.61
CA LEU A 39 -14.14 6.45 -1.16
C LEU A 39 -14.22 6.85 -2.64
N PRO A 40 -15.02 6.15 -3.48
CA PRO A 40 -15.32 6.62 -4.83
C PRO A 40 -16.08 7.97 -4.78
N ASP A 41 -16.09 8.71 -5.88
CA ASP A 41 -16.73 10.04 -5.94
C ASP A 41 -18.25 10.00 -5.65
N ALA A 42 -18.90 8.87 -5.94
CA ALA A 42 -20.30 8.60 -5.62
C ALA A 42 -20.43 7.28 -4.84
N PRO A 43 -20.15 7.27 -3.53
CA PRO A 43 -20.15 6.04 -2.75
C PRO A 43 -21.57 5.56 -2.44
N LYS A 44 -21.77 4.25 -2.47
CA LYS A 44 -22.99 3.60 -1.98
C LYS A 44 -23.10 3.74 -0.46
N ALA A 45 -24.31 3.59 0.07
CA ALA A 45 -24.56 3.65 1.50
C ALA A 45 -23.69 2.64 2.28
N GLU A 46 -23.54 1.43 1.76
CA GLU A 46 -22.73 0.35 2.34
C GLU A 46 -21.24 0.70 2.37
N GLU A 47 -20.69 1.31 1.30
CA GLU A 47 -19.30 1.73 1.23
C GLU A 47 -19.00 2.84 2.25
N LYS A 48 -19.92 3.79 2.39
CA LYS A 48 -19.82 4.86 3.40
C LYS A 48 -19.91 4.30 4.82
N ALA A 49 -20.80 3.34 5.06
CA ALA A 49 -20.91 2.67 6.35
C ALA A 49 -19.63 1.92 6.70
N ALA A 50 -19.12 1.09 5.78
CA ALA A 50 -17.87 0.35 5.96
C ALA A 50 -16.66 1.26 6.21
N ALA A 51 -16.53 2.37 5.47
CA ALA A 51 -15.47 3.36 5.71
C ALA A 51 -15.60 4.03 7.10
N GLY A 52 -16.83 4.34 7.52
CA GLY A 52 -17.15 4.86 8.86
C GLY A 52 -16.74 3.90 9.97
N GLU A 53 -17.13 2.64 9.86
CA GLU A 53 -16.79 1.59 10.82
C GLU A 53 -15.29 1.34 10.87
N LEU A 54 -14.62 1.26 9.71
CA LEU A 54 -13.18 1.11 9.64
C LEU A 54 -12.45 2.27 10.33
N ALA A 55 -12.85 3.51 10.07
CA ALA A 55 -12.27 4.67 10.72
C ALA A 55 -12.45 4.61 12.25
N ALA A 56 -13.63 4.21 12.72
CA ALA A 56 -13.91 4.08 14.14
C ALA A 56 -13.10 2.97 14.81
N TYR A 57 -12.89 1.83 14.14
CA TYR A 57 -12.03 0.77 14.66
C TYR A 57 -10.56 1.19 14.71
N LEU A 58 -10.06 1.84 13.66
CA LEU A 58 -8.68 2.34 13.63
C LEU A 58 -8.46 3.41 14.71
N GLU A 59 -9.42 4.30 14.93
CA GLU A 59 -9.37 5.28 16.00
C GLU A 59 -9.28 4.62 17.38
N LYS A 60 -10.09 3.58 17.65
CA LYS A 60 -10.01 2.82 18.91
C LYS A 60 -8.67 2.13 19.11
N MET A 61 -8.07 1.61 18.03
CA MET A 61 -6.80 0.88 18.09
C MET A 61 -5.57 1.79 18.20
N THR A 62 -5.63 2.96 17.58
CA THR A 62 -4.45 3.82 17.37
C THR A 62 -4.53 5.17 18.08
N GLY A 63 -5.72 5.53 18.59
CA GLY A 63 -6.01 6.85 19.16
C GLY A 63 -6.18 7.95 18.11
N ALA A 64 -6.04 7.64 16.82
CA ALA A 64 -6.07 8.62 15.74
C ALA A 64 -7.16 8.31 14.72
N ARG A 65 -7.97 9.31 14.40
CA ARG A 65 -9.04 9.17 13.41
C ARG A 65 -8.52 9.47 12.01
N LEU A 66 -8.70 8.51 11.10
CA LEU A 66 -8.36 8.70 9.68
C LEU A 66 -9.45 9.51 8.98
N GLU A 67 -9.02 10.42 8.10
CA GLU A 67 -9.92 11.17 7.24
C GLU A 67 -10.48 10.27 6.11
N GLN A 68 -11.70 10.60 5.68
CA GLN A 68 -12.35 9.98 4.53
C GLN A 68 -12.47 11.01 3.40
N LYS A 69 -11.91 10.71 2.23
CA LYS A 69 -11.87 11.66 1.10
C LYS A 69 -12.17 10.99 -0.24
N PRO A 70 -12.70 11.74 -1.21
CA PRO A 70 -12.74 11.29 -2.60
C PRO A 70 -11.32 11.22 -3.18
N PRO A 71 -11.09 10.50 -4.30
CA PRO A 71 -9.75 10.21 -4.80
C PRO A 71 -8.95 11.47 -5.15
N ALA A 72 -9.62 12.49 -5.70
CA ALA A 72 -8.99 13.76 -6.09
C ALA A 72 -8.46 14.57 -4.89
N GLN A 73 -8.93 14.29 -3.67
CA GLN A 73 -8.59 15.04 -2.46
C GLN A 73 -7.74 14.22 -1.47
N ALA A 74 -7.44 12.96 -1.79
CA ALA A 74 -6.76 12.03 -0.88
C ALA A 74 -5.33 12.43 -0.51
N GLY A 75 -4.73 13.40 -1.21
CA GLY A 75 -3.36 13.85 -0.97
C GLY A 75 -2.31 12.81 -1.32
N ALA A 76 -1.07 13.05 -0.88
CA ALA A 76 0.04 12.12 -1.03
C ALA A 76 0.13 11.18 0.18
N GLY A 77 0.69 9.97 -0.02
CA GLY A 77 0.87 8.97 1.03
C GLY A 77 0.02 7.71 0.82
N PRO A 78 0.09 6.75 1.77
CA PRO A 78 -0.69 5.52 1.71
C PRO A 78 -2.19 5.77 1.75
N ARG A 79 -2.96 4.88 1.11
CA ARG A 79 -4.40 5.01 0.93
C ARG A 79 -5.07 3.67 1.20
N ILE A 80 -6.21 3.71 1.90
CA ILE A 80 -7.10 2.55 2.06
C ILE A 80 -8.33 2.80 1.20
N HIS A 81 -8.46 2.06 0.11
CA HIS A 81 -9.59 2.19 -0.80
C HIS A 81 -10.77 1.34 -0.30
N VAL A 82 -11.94 1.94 -0.16
CA VAL A 82 -13.18 1.25 0.21
C VAL A 82 -14.18 1.40 -0.93
N GLY A 83 -14.59 0.28 -1.53
CA GLY A 83 -15.49 0.25 -2.68
C GLY A 83 -14.79 0.23 -4.04
N LEU A 84 -15.58 0.30 -5.12
CA LEU A 84 -15.08 0.27 -6.49
C LEU A 84 -14.49 1.63 -6.88
N THR A 85 -13.25 1.87 -6.46
CA THR A 85 -12.51 3.08 -6.84
C THR A 85 -11.82 2.91 -8.21
N ALA A 86 -11.46 4.01 -8.86
CA ALA A 86 -10.68 3.96 -10.10
C ALA A 86 -9.35 3.20 -9.95
N PHE A 87 -8.77 3.21 -8.74
CA PHE A 87 -7.59 2.41 -8.41
C PHE A 87 -7.88 0.90 -8.49
N VAL A 88 -9.00 0.45 -7.90
CA VAL A 88 -9.42 -0.96 -7.97
C VAL A 88 -9.75 -1.38 -9.40
N ALA A 89 -10.34 -0.49 -10.22
CA ALA A 89 -10.59 -0.80 -11.63
C ALA A 89 -9.30 -0.99 -12.45
N GLN A 90 -8.19 -0.37 -12.04
CA GLN A 90 -6.88 -0.50 -12.69
C GLN A 90 -6.05 -1.66 -12.14
N GLN A 91 -6.20 -2.00 -10.87
CA GLN A 91 -5.65 -3.23 -10.32
C GLN A 91 -6.47 -4.41 -10.83
N LYS A 92 -5.95 -5.14 -11.84
CA LYS A 92 -6.42 -6.50 -12.17
C LYS A 92 -6.19 -7.40 -10.95
N LEU A 93 -7.07 -7.34 -9.97
CA LEU A 93 -7.19 -8.32 -8.90
C LEU A 93 -7.85 -9.54 -9.57
N GLY A 94 -6.99 -10.40 -10.12
CA GLY A 94 -7.37 -11.68 -10.72
C GLY A 94 -7.58 -12.75 -9.68
#